data_AF-A0A925IM38-F1
#
_entry.id   AF-A0A925IM38-F1
#
_cell.length_a   1.000
_cell.length_b   1.000
_cell.length_c   1.000
_cell.angle_alpha   90.00
_cell.angle_beta   90.00
_cell.angle_gamma   90.00
#
_symmetry.space_group_name_H-M   'P 1'
#
loop_
_entity.id
_entity.type
_entity.pdbx_description
1 polymer ?
#
loop_
_entity_poly.entity_id
_entity_poly.type
_entity_poly.pdbx_seq_one_letter_code
_entity_poly.pdbx_strand_id
1 'polypeptide(L)'
;MEDYSKELLRTGIIEAKTGNQDTARRYLDRAIYMTGSHEVLAEAWFWMGEVIVEPVEKRKAYENCLSHDLRHARARRALAILDGKLKADEVINPNKLPAAPEGLRNADAQRFMCPKCGGRMSFAPDGHGLVCEYCTRNQALGVGVQTADEKDFIVAMATARGHGKPLQEQVFHCNGCGAEFILPPKQISASCVYCDSPYVVSIEKTKDLLAPDGIIPHAFDQKRAVKLLVDWVAGNNIKPEKKVDLPRGLYLPLWTFDIGGAIDYTGEMIQTKERSEQSVIRINDQYPIMVDDLALPASRKPSAVFVKMIPSFDMKSIKPYDPRFLASWPAEIYDVPMADASLDARSQAYKKYKAELPHLIHNVSIVHTSSANLMIDSFKLNLLPVWMTELPFDGREHLVLINGQSGIVASDIPDKMQKQEETEKGGLLDFLSDLLND
;
A
#
# COMPACT_ATOMS: atom_id res chain seq x y z
N MET A 1 -13.90 37.46 19.10
CA MET A 1 -14.05 36.19 19.86
C MET A 1 -12.94 35.20 19.51
N GLU A 2 -12.61 35.03 18.22
CA GLU A 2 -11.53 34.12 17.76
C GLU A 2 -10.14 34.41 18.33
N ASP A 3 -9.73 35.68 18.47
CA ASP A 3 -8.41 35.99 19.05
C ASP A 3 -8.32 35.63 20.54
N TYR A 4 -9.43 35.76 21.26
CA TYR A 4 -9.49 35.45 22.69
C TYR A 4 -9.46 33.94 22.97
N SER A 5 -10.14 33.13 22.13
CA SER A 5 -10.05 31.67 22.26
C SER A 5 -8.65 31.14 21.93
N LYS A 6 -7.94 31.75 20.97
CA LYS A 6 -6.53 31.43 20.69
C LYS A 6 -5.61 31.78 21.87
N GLU A 7 -5.88 32.87 22.57
CA GLU A 7 -5.11 33.28 23.75
C GLU A 7 -5.35 32.34 24.95
N LEU A 8 -6.60 31.92 25.16
CA LEU A 8 -6.96 30.90 26.16
C LEU A 8 -6.29 29.55 25.85
N LEU A 9 -6.30 29.12 24.58
CA LEU A 9 -5.60 27.91 24.13
C LEU A 9 -4.10 28.01 24.44
N ARG A 10 -3.44 29.11 24.05
CA ARG A 10 -2.01 29.32 24.33
C ARG A 10 -1.70 29.23 25.83
N THR A 11 -2.52 29.87 26.65
CA THR A 11 -2.37 29.86 28.11
C THR A 11 -2.53 28.45 28.67
N GLY A 12 -3.55 27.71 28.22
CA GLY A 12 -3.76 26.31 28.62
C GLY A 12 -2.59 25.39 28.24
N ILE A 13 -2.00 25.58 27.06
CA ILE A 13 -0.82 24.83 26.61
C ILE A 13 0.41 25.11 27.50
N ILE A 14 0.61 26.38 27.88
CA ILE A 14 1.73 26.76 28.76
C ILE A 14 1.58 26.07 30.11
N GLU A 15 0.40 26.15 30.72
CA GLU A 15 0.11 25.51 32.01
C GLU A 15 0.23 23.99 31.96
N ALA A 16 -0.17 23.36 30.84
CA ALA A 16 -0.01 21.92 30.64
C ALA A 16 1.48 21.53 30.61
N LYS A 17 2.32 22.33 29.96
CA LYS A 17 3.77 22.09 29.86
C LYS A 17 4.51 22.36 31.17
N THR A 18 4.03 23.29 32.00
CA THR A 18 4.63 23.58 33.32
C THR A 18 4.19 22.59 34.40
N GLY A 19 3.27 21.67 34.08
CA GLY A 19 2.80 20.61 34.99
C GLY A 19 1.59 21.00 35.83
N ASN A 20 1.01 22.19 35.63
CA ASN A 20 -0.19 22.64 36.33
C ASN A 20 -1.46 22.12 35.64
N GLN A 21 -1.78 20.84 35.87
CA GLN A 21 -2.84 20.14 35.14
C GLN A 21 -4.25 20.75 35.38
N ASP A 22 -4.57 21.16 36.60
CA ASP A 22 -5.90 21.69 36.93
C ASP A 22 -6.17 23.07 36.29
N THR A 23 -5.17 23.95 36.26
CA THR A 23 -5.29 25.26 35.60
C THR A 23 -5.34 25.09 34.10
N ALA A 24 -4.51 24.21 33.54
CA ALA A 24 -4.52 23.87 32.12
C ALA A 24 -5.91 23.41 31.67
N ARG A 25 -6.55 22.47 32.40
CA ARG A 25 -7.89 21.97 32.09
C ARG A 25 -8.93 23.09 32.01
N ARG A 26 -8.93 24.01 32.97
CA ARG A 26 -9.87 25.14 33.00
C ARG A 26 -9.70 26.08 31.81
N TYR A 27 -8.47 26.39 31.44
CA TYR A 27 -8.20 27.25 30.28
C TYR A 27 -8.56 26.56 28.96
N LEU A 28 -8.28 25.26 28.85
CA LEU A 28 -8.61 24.46 27.67
C LEU A 28 -10.13 24.27 27.50
N ASP A 29 -10.86 23.96 28.59
CA ASP A 29 -12.34 23.89 28.56
C ASP A 29 -12.94 25.21 28.10
N ARG A 30 -12.44 26.33 28.63
CA ARG A 30 -12.91 27.66 28.26
C ARG A 30 -12.58 27.99 26.80
N ALA A 31 -11.43 27.56 26.29
CA ALA A 31 -11.07 27.70 24.88
C ALA A 31 -12.04 26.92 23.97
N ILE A 32 -12.41 25.69 24.36
CA ILE A 32 -13.37 24.84 23.63
C ILE A 32 -14.75 25.50 23.56
N TYR A 33 -15.26 26.00 24.69
CA TYR A 33 -16.58 26.64 24.73
C TYR A 33 -16.67 27.95 23.95
N MET A 34 -15.57 28.69 23.82
CA MET A 34 -15.57 30.04 23.26
C MET A 34 -15.19 30.11 21.78
N THR A 35 -14.69 29.03 21.20
CA THR A 35 -14.22 29.02 19.81
C THR A 35 -15.28 28.49 18.85
N GLY A 36 -15.31 29.04 17.63
CA GLY A 36 -16.01 28.45 16.47
C GLY A 36 -15.06 27.83 15.44
N SER A 37 -13.75 27.94 15.65
CA SER A 37 -12.73 27.45 14.72
C SER A 37 -12.38 25.99 15.02
N HIS A 38 -12.47 25.14 13.98
CA HIS A 38 -12.13 23.72 14.05
C HIS A 38 -10.65 23.49 14.40
N GLU A 39 -9.74 24.36 13.95
CA GLU A 39 -8.30 24.26 14.26
C GLU A 39 -8.03 24.44 15.77
N VAL A 40 -8.67 25.46 16.37
CA VAL A 40 -8.55 25.74 17.81
C VAL A 40 -9.21 24.63 18.63
N LEU A 41 -10.33 24.08 18.17
CA LEU A 41 -10.99 22.94 18.82
C LEU A 41 -10.10 21.69 18.80
N ALA A 42 -9.51 21.35 17.66
CA ALA A 42 -8.63 20.20 17.53
C ALA A 42 -7.43 20.29 18.50
N GLU A 43 -6.73 21.42 18.53
CA GLU A 43 -5.61 21.64 19.46
C GLU A 43 -6.04 21.62 20.92
N ALA A 44 -7.16 22.25 21.27
CA ALA A 44 -7.64 22.29 22.65
C ALA A 44 -7.99 20.87 23.16
N TRP A 45 -8.68 20.07 22.34
CA TRP A 45 -9.02 18.68 22.67
C TRP A 45 -7.78 17.77 22.75
N PHE A 46 -6.78 17.98 21.89
CA PHE A 46 -5.52 17.24 21.99
C PHE A 46 -4.83 17.48 23.33
N TRP A 47 -4.65 18.75 23.71
CA TRP A 47 -4.02 19.10 24.99
C TRP A 47 -4.87 18.71 26.20
N MET A 48 -6.19 18.66 26.05
CA MET A 48 -7.08 18.10 27.06
C MET A 48 -6.74 16.62 27.33
N GLY A 49 -6.51 15.83 26.28
CA GLY A 49 -6.08 14.44 26.41
C GLY A 49 -4.69 14.27 27.06
N GLU A 50 -3.77 15.21 26.87
CA GLU A 50 -2.45 15.17 27.53
C GLU A 50 -2.54 15.42 29.04
N VAL A 51 -3.51 16.25 29.47
CA VAL A 51 -3.69 16.65 30.87
C VAL A 51 -4.53 15.62 31.65
N ILE A 52 -5.45 14.93 31.00
CA ILE A 52 -6.31 13.92 31.62
C ILE A 52 -5.52 12.63 31.94
N VAL A 53 -5.68 12.14 33.17
CA VAL A 53 -5.04 10.91 33.66
C VAL A 53 -5.87 9.67 33.36
N GLU A 54 -7.20 9.78 33.38
CA GLU A 54 -8.10 8.63 33.19
C GLU A 54 -8.12 8.17 31.71
N PRO A 55 -7.81 6.89 31.41
CA PRO A 55 -7.64 6.43 30.03
C PRO A 55 -8.93 6.48 29.19
N VAL A 56 -10.10 6.35 29.79
CA VAL A 56 -11.40 6.43 29.08
C VAL A 56 -11.70 7.87 28.67
N GLU A 57 -11.53 8.83 29.58
CA GLU A 57 -11.72 10.26 29.26
C GLU A 57 -10.65 10.75 28.29
N LYS A 58 -9.42 10.26 28.42
CA LYS A 58 -8.31 10.55 27.52
C LYS A 58 -8.57 10.09 26.09
N ARG A 59 -9.11 8.87 25.92
CA ARG A 59 -9.57 8.37 24.61
C ARG A 59 -10.62 9.31 24.00
N LYS A 60 -11.66 9.67 24.76
CA LYS A 60 -12.71 10.59 24.28
C LYS A 60 -12.16 11.95 23.85
N ALA A 61 -11.20 12.50 24.59
CA ALA A 61 -10.56 13.76 24.23
C ALA A 61 -9.83 13.67 22.87
N TYR A 62 -9.11 12.58 22.61
CA TYR A 62 -8.46 12.38 21.31
C TYR A 62 -9.46 12.07 20.19
N GLU A 63 -10.54 11.33 20.45
CA GLU A 63 -11.62 11.11 19.47
C GLU A 63 -12.31 12.44 19.10
N ASN A 64 -12.57 13.31 20.10
CA ASN A 64 -13.10 14.66 19.86
C ASN A 64 -12.13 15.52 19.05
N CYS A 65 -10.82 15.44 19.34
CA CYS A 65 -9.79 16.09 18.52
C CYS A 65 -9.89 15.64 17.04
N LEU A 66 -9.96 14.32 16.79
CA LEU A 66 -10.08 13.77 15.44
C LEU A 66 -11.41 14.08 14.76
N SER A 67 -12.48 14.33 15.52
CA SER A 67 -13.75 14.78 14.94
C SER A 67 -13.67 16.18 14.32
N HIS A 68 -12.74 17.02 14.80
CA HIS A 68 -12.50 18.36 14.26
C HIS A 68 -11.36 18.39 13.24
N ASP A 69 -10.31 17.59 13.46
CA ASP A 69 -9.20 17.38 12.53
C ASP A 69 -8.84 15.88 12.47
N LEU A 70 -9.41 15.19 11.48
CA LEU A 70 -9.16 13.76 11.23
C LEU A 70 -7.67 13.43 10.98
N ARG A 71 -6.86 14.43 10.61
CA ARG A 71 -5.45 14.29 10.24
C ARG A 71 -4.49 14.67 11.36
N HIS A 72 -5.02 14.97 12.56
CA HIS A 72 -4.19 15.40 13.69
C HIS A 72 -3.24 14.28 14.16
N ALA A 73 -1.99 14.33 13.68
CA ALA A 73 -1.02 13.24 13.82
C ALA A 73 -0.71 12.86 15.27
N ARG A 74 -0.66 13.83 16.18
CA ARG A 74 -0.37 13.58 17.59
C ARG A 74 -1.52 12.84 18.29
N ALA A 75 -2.77 13.15 17.94
CA ALA A 75 -3.95 12.49 18.52
C ALA A 75 -4.09 11.04 18.03
N ARG A 76 -3.88 10.80 16.73
CA ARG A 76 -3.83 9.44 16.15
C ARG A 76 -2.77 8.55 16.83
N ARG A 77 -1.56 9.09 17.00
CA ARG A 77 -0.47 8.38 17.71
C ARG A 77 -0.83 8.09 19.17
N ALA A 78 -1.40 9.07 19.87
CA ALA A 78 -1.78 8.88 21.27
C ALA A 78 -2.90 7.82 21.44
N LEU A 79 -3.88 7.78 20.53
CA LEU A 79 -4.88 6.70 20.49
C LEU A 79 -4.25 5.34 20.17
N ALA A 80 -3.32 5.26 19.23
CA ALA A 80 -2.62 4.01 18.92
C ALA A 80 -1.80 3.48 20.11
N ILE A 81 -1.25 4.37 20.94
CA ILE A 81 -0.59 4.02 22.20
C ILE A 81 -1.60 3.48 23.22
N LEU A 82 -2.74 4.14 23.38
CA LEU A 82 -3.81 3.69 24.28
C LEU A 82 -4.41 2.34 23.86
N ASP A 83 -4.51 2.08 22.56
CA ASP A 83 -4.96 0.80 22.00
C ASP A 83 -3.91 -0.31 22.11
N GLY A 84 -2.69 -0.01 22.56
CA GLY A 84 -1.57 -0.96 22.61
C GLY A 84 -1.03 -1.36 21.23
N LYS A 85 -1.49 -0.70 20.16
CA LYS A 85 -1.00 -0.90 18.78
C LYS A 85 0.40 -0.31 18.58
N LEU A 86 0.78 0.65 19.42
CA LEU A 86 2.07 1.34 19.38
C LEU A 86 2.66 1.41 20.78
N LYS A 87 3.93 1.03 20.97
CA LYS A 87 4.59 1.20 22.27
C LYS A 87 5.26 2.58 22.34
N ALA A 88 5.05 3.29 23.45
CA ALA A 88 5.53 4.66 23.63
C ALA A 88 7.07 4.81 23.58
N ASP A 89 7.81 3.73 23.88
CA ASP A 89 9.26 3.65 23.85
C ASP A 89 9.84 3.39 22.45
N GLU A 90 9.01 2.92 21.50
CA GLU A 90 9.42 2.66 20.12
C GLU A 90 9.27 3.90 19.22
N VAL A 91 8.43 4.89 19.61
CA VAL A 91 8.24 6.18 18.90
C VAL A 91 9.58 6.89 18.72
N ILE A 92 9.92 7.30 17.49
CA ILE A 92 11.12 8.09 17.26
C ILE A 92 10.97 9.44 17.96
N ASN A 93 11.73 9.60 19.03
CA ASN A 93 12.03 10.89 19.60
C ASN A 93 13.22 11.47 18.82
N PRO A 94 13.08 12.59 18.08
CA PRO A 94 14.19 13.20 17.34
C PRO A 94 15.39 13.59 18.23
N ASN A 95 15.21 13.60 19.56
CA ASN A 95 16.26 13.89 20.54
C ASN A 95 16.78 12.64 21.28
N LYS A 96 16.31 11.43 20.96
CA LYS A 96 16.75 10.19 21.64
C LYS A 96 16.60 8.97 20.72
N LEU A 97 17.74 8.42 20.27
CA LEU A 97 17.78 7.18 19.50
C LEU A 97 17.54 5.96 20.42
N PRO A 98 16.70 4.99 20.03
CA PRO A 98 16.49 3.77 20.81
C PRO A 98 17.70 2.84 20.74
N ALA A 99 17.96 2.11 21.83
CA ALA A 99 18.97 1.06 21.89
C ALA A 99 18.45 -0.23 21.21
N ALA A 100 19.36 -1.03 20.66
CA ALA A 100 19.04 -2.30 20.00
C ALA A 100 18.48 -3.33 21.00
N PRO A 101 17.40 -4.05 20.67
CA PRO A 101 16.85 -5.08 21.56
C PRO A 101 17.68 -6.36 21.54
N GLU A 102 18.09 -6.82 22.72
CA GLU A 102 18.76 -8.11 22.95
C GLU A 102 17.76 -9.24 23.22
N GLY A 103 18.10 -10.45 22.74
CA GLY A 103 17.45 -11.70 23.16
C GLY A 103 16.68 -12.45 22.08
N LEU A 104 16.77 -13.79 22.14
CA LEU A 104 16.09 -14.78 21.31
C LEU A 104 14.78 -15.21 21.99
N ARG A 105 13.65 -15.03 21.31
CA ARG A 105 12.43 -15.80 21.60
C ARG A 105 12.23 -16.84 20.50
N ASN A 106 11.87 -18.06 20.91
CA ASN A 106 11.52 -19.13 20.00
C ASN A 106 10.24 -18.77 19.25
N ALA A 107 10.29 -18.83 17.92
CA ALA A 107 9.13 -18.68 17.07
C ALA A 107 8.43 -20.04 16.97
N ASP A 108 7.17 -20.09 17.40
CA ASP A 108 6.31 -21.26 17.22
C ASP A 108 5.90 -21.37 15.74
N ALA A 109 6.68 -22.12 14.97
CA ALA A 109 6.35 -22.45 13.58
C ALA A 109 5.17 -23.43 13.53
N GLN A 110 3.99 -22.96 13.12
CA GLN A 110 2.85 -23.84 12.83
C GLN A 110 3.19 -24.78 11.66
N ARG A 111 2.92 -26.07 11.85
CA ARG A 111 3.30 -27.15 10.92
C ARG A 111 2.12 -27.48 10.00
N PHE A 112 2.26 -27.30 8.69
CA PHE A 112 1.27 -27.73 7.70
C PHE A 112 1.51 -29.18 7.24
N MET A 113 1.32 -30.14 8.15
CA MET A 113 1.40 -31.58 7.84
C MET A 113 0.00 -32.18 7.83
N CYS A 114 -0.29 -33.07 6.88
CA CYS A 114 -1.58 -33.74 6.82
C CYS A 114 -1.83 -34.53 8.12
N PRO A 115 -2.92 -34.27 8.85
CA PRO A 115 -3.18 -34.97 10.11
C PRO A 115 -3.53 -36.46 9.91
N LYS A 116 -3.72 -36.92 8.67
CA LYS A 116 -3.98 -38.34 8.35
C LYS A 116 -2.70 -39.14 8.08
N CYS A 117 -1.75 -38.56 7.34
CA CYS A 117 -0.60 -39.31 6.81
C CYS A 117 0.75 -38.62 7.00
N GLY A 118 0.79 -37.42 7.57
CA GLY A 118 2.01 -36.63 7.72
C GLY A 118 2.57 -36.02 6.43
N GLY A 119 1.94 -36.26 5.27
CA GLY A 119 2.37 -35.71 3.98
C GLY A 119 2.20 -34.19 3.88
N ARG A 120 2.93 -33.56 2.95
CA ARG A 120 2.82 -32.13 2.65
C ARG A 120 1.40 -31.78 2.22
N MET A 121 0.88 -30.67 2.71
CA MET A 121 -0.38 -30.09 2.25
C MET A 121 -0.08 -28.89 1.34
N SER A 122 -0.69 -28.88 0.16
CA SER A 122 -0.67 -27.78 -0.80
C SER A 122 -2.08 -27.18 -0.90
N PHE A 123 -2.19 -25.94 -1.35
CA PHE A 123 -3.49 -25.29 -1.48
C PHE A 123 -4.24 -25.85 -2.71
N ALA A 124 -5.55 -26.09 -2.58
CA ALA A 124 -6.41 -26.39 -3.72
C ALA A 124 -6.41 -25.19 -4.69
N PRO A 125 -6.40 -25.40 -6.02
CA PRO A 125 -6.46 -24.32 -7.00
C PRO A 125 -7.63 -23.34 -6.81
N ASP A 126 -8.67 -23.76 -6.10
CA ASP A 126 -9.87 -22.96 -5.86
C ASP A 126 -9.72 -21.96 -4.69
N GLY A 127 -8.61 -22.00 -3.94
CA GLY A 127 -8.39 -21.03 -2.85
C GLY A 127 -9.31 -21.23 -1.62
N HIS A 128 -9.97 -22.39 -1.49
CA HIS A 128 -10.88 -22.74 -0.38
C HIS A 128 -10.44 -23.91 0.53
N GLY A 129 -9.34 -24.61 0.26
CA GLY A 129 -8.89 -25.72 1.12
C GLY A 129 -7.46 -26.16 0.87
N LEU A 130 -6.91 -26.93 1.80
CA LEU A 130 -5.60 -27.58 1.69
C LEU A 130 -5.80 -29.02 1.23
N VAL A 131 -5.12 -29.43 0.16
CA VAL A 131 -5.08 -30.81 -0.35
C VAL A 131 -3.74 -31.43 -0.01
N CYS A 132 -3.76 -32.62 0.60
CA CYS A 132 -2.54 -33.39 0.81
C CYS A 132 -2.06 -34.02 -0.50
N GLU A 133 -0.81 -33.76 -0.90
CA GLU A 133 -0.21 -34.32 -2.13
C GLU A 133 -0.04 -35.84 -2.07
N TYR A 134 0.03 -36.42 -0.86
CA TYR A 134 0.26 -37.85 -0.66
C TYR A 134 -1.03 -38.66 -0.58
N CYS A 135 -1.98 -38.26 0.28
CA CYS A 135 -3.20 -39.03 0.53
C CYS A 135 -4.48 -38.39 -0.01
N THR A 136 -4.34 -37.32 -0.81
CA THR A 136 -5.41 -36.55 -1.46
C THR A 136 -6.51 -36.05 -0.53
N ARG A 137 -6.25 -36.03 0.78
CA ARG A 137 -7.18 -35.49 1.78
C ARG A 137 -7.34 -33.99 1.58
N ASN A 138 -8.59 -33.55 1.42
CA ASN A 138 -8.96 -32.14 1.41
C ASN A 138 -9.33 -31.70 2.86
N GLN A 139 -8.78 -30.57 3.28
CA GLN A 139 -9.12 -29.88 4.51
C GLN A 139 -9.63 -28.50 4.14
N ALA A 140 -10.94 -28.30 4.28
CA ALA A 140 -11.55 -26.99 4.09
C ALA A 140 -10.95 -26.00 5.10
N LEU A 141 -10.55 -24.83 4.60
CA LEU A 141 -10.10 -23.74 5.46
C LEU A 141 -11.32 -22.89 5.80
N GLY A 142 -11.63 -22.81 7.10
CA GLY A 142 -12.46 -21.75 7.62
C GLY A 142 -11.67 -20.45 7.55
N VAL A 143 -11.64 -19.82 6.39
CA VAL A 143 -11.20 -18.42 6.27
C VAL A 143 -12.32 -17.62 6.91
N GLY A 144 -12.09 -17.14 8.13
CA GLY A 144 -13.04 -16.23 8.77
C GLY A 144 -13.31 -15.05 7.84
N VAL A 145 -14.55 -14.60 7.78
CA VAL A 145 -14.96 -13.39 7.06
C VAL A 145 -14.43 -12.17 7.81
N GLN A 146 -13.12 -12.01 7.84
CA GLN A 146 -12.47 -10.78 8.25
C GLN A 146 -11.87 -10.17 6.99
N THR A 147 -12.03 -8.86 6.85
CA THR A 147 -11.38 -8.07 5.80
C THR A 147 -9.93 -7.83 6.20
N ALA A 148 -9.03 -7.67 5.23
CA ALA A 148 -7.68 -7.22 5.53
C ALA A 148 -7.75 -5.79 6.11
N ASP A 149 -7.27 -5.60 7.34
CA ASP A 149 -7.35 -4.31 8.04
C ASP A 149 -6.40 -3.28 7.41
N GLU A 150 -6.88 -2.06 7.26
CA GLU A 150 -6.07 -0.91 6.85
C GLU A 150 -5.13 -0.45 7.97
N LYS A 151 -3.88 -0.17 7.61
CA LYS A 151 -2.91 0.41 8.55
C LYS A 151 -2.91 1.92 8.41
N ASP A 152 -3.08 2.63 9.52
CA ASP A 152 -2.94 4.08 9.57
C ASP A 152 -1.50 4.51 9.25
N PHE A 153 -1.34 5.30 8.20
CA PHE A 153 -0.04 5.73 7.70
C PHE A 153 0.74 6.57 8.73
N ILE A 154 0.06 7.45 9.46
CA ILE A 154 0.68 8.37 10.42
C ILE A 154 1.19 7.63 11.67
N VAL A 155 0.47 6.58 12.05
CA VAL A 155 0.87 5.65 13.13
C VAL A 155 2.05 4.81 12.66
N ALA A 156 2.01 4.28 11.44
CA ALA A 156 3.12 3.50 10.90
C ALA A 156 4.41 4.32 10.76
N MET A 157 4.32 5.58 10.34
CA MET A 157 5.47 6.50 10.21
C MET A 157 5.98 7.08 11.53
N ALA A 158 5.33 6.81 12.68
CA ALA A 158 5.85 7.23 13.99
C ALA A 158 7.20 6.56 14.34
N THR A 159 7.58 5.53 13.60
CA THR A 159 8.89 4.92 13.61
C THR A 159 9.42 4.80 12.17
N ALA A 160 10.74 4.81 11.98
CA ALA A 160 11.37 4.70 10.66
C ALA A 160 11.11 3.35 9.97
N ARG A 161 10.36 2.46 10.64
CA ARG A 161 10.24 1.03 10.32
C ARG A 161 8.84 0.63 9.86
N GLY A 162 7.82 1.47 10.03
CA GLY A 162 6.43 1.07 9.78
C GLY A 162 5.94 0.13 10.87
N HIS A 163 4.98 0.52 11.70
CA HIS A 163 4.36 -0.44 12.63
C HIS A 163 3.51 -1.46 11.86
N GLY A 164 3.86 -2.74 11.99
CA GLY A 164 3.10 -3.89 11.52
C GLY A 164 3.53 -5.15 12.26
N LYS A 165 2.79 -6.25 12.12
CA LYS A 165 3.22 -7.53 12.69
C LYS A 165 4.54 -7.94 12.01
N PRO A 166 5.64 -8.16 12.77
CA PRO A 166 6.90 -8.56 12.17
C PRO A 166 6.74 -9.92 11.49
N LEU A 167 7.22 -10.03 10.26
CA LEU A 167 7.23 -11.27 9.52
C LEU A 167 8.17 -12.27 10.23
N GLN A 168 7.63 -13.35 10.80
CA GLN A 168 8.42 -14.46 11.37
C GLN A 168 8.53 -15.62 10.37
N GLU A 169 8.88 -15.31 9.13
CA GLU A 169 8.94 -16.31 8.05
C GLU A 169 10.37 -16.48 7.54
N GLN A 170 10.61 -17.56 6.80
CA GLN A 170 11.91 -17.85 6.22
C GLN A 170 12.12 -16.94 5.01
N VAL A 171 13.07 -16.03 5.10
CA VAL A 171 13.50 -15.22 3.96
C VAL A 171 14.67 -15.90 3.27
N PHE A 172 14.63 -15.92 1.95
CA PHE A 172 15.69 -16.42 1.09
C PHE A 172 16.17 -15.30 0.18
N HIS A 173 17.49 -15.05 0.19
CA HIS A 173 18.17 -14.14 -0.72
C HIS A 173 18.87 -14.93 -1.84
N CYS A 174 18.56 -14.60 -3.10
CA CYS A 174 19.17 -15.25 -4.25
C CYS A 174 20.48 -14.54 -4.66
N ASN A 175 21.64 -15.21 -4.50
CA ASN A 175 22.94 -14.64 -4.88
C ASN A 175 23.13 -14.42 -6.40
N GLY A 176 22.30 -15.05 -7.24
CA GLY A 176 22.41 -14.96 -8.71
C GLY A 176 21.73 -13.72 -9.28
N CYS A 177 20.50 -13.43 -8.84
CA CYS A 177 19.73 -12.29 -9.32
C CYS A 177 19.48 -11.21 -8.25
N GLY A 178 19.82 -11.46 -6.99
CA GLY A 178 19.58 -10.56 -5.86
C GLY A 178 18.12 -10.43 -5.42
N ALA A 179 17.21 -11.29 -5.89
CA ALA A 179 15.82 -11.28 -5.45
C ALA A 179 15.69 -11.90 -4.07
N GLU A 180 14.76 -11.39 -3.28
CA GLU A 180 14.43 -11.91 -1.96
C GLU A 180 13.02 -12.46 -1.95
N PHE A 181 12.85 -13.62 -1.32
CA PHE A 181 11.57 -14.32 -1.29
C PHE A 181 11.22 -14.77 0.12
N ILE A 182 9.93 -14.70 0.43
CA ILE A 182 9.32 -15.37 1.55
C ILE A 182 9.03 -16.81 1.12
N LEU A 183 9.64 -17.76 1.83
CA LEU A 183 9.49 -19.18 1.57
C LEU A 183 8.52 -19.83 2.58
N PRO A 184 7.77 -20.85 2.15
CA PRO A 184 6.96 -21.63 3.07
C PRO A 184 7.82 -22.28 4.18
N PRO A 185 7.24 -22.47 5.38
CA PRO A 185 7.98 -22.98 6.52
C PRO A 185 8.55 -24.38 6.25
N LYS A 186 9.86 -24.54 6.49
CA LYS A 186 10.67 -25.78 6.34
C LYS A 186 11.07 -26.15 4.90
N GLN A 187 11.02 -25.23 3.95
CA GLN A 187 11.68 -25.44 2.67
C GLN A 187 13.21 -25.33 2.87
N ILE A 188 13.93 -26.44 2.70
CA ILE A 188 15.39 -26.52 2.93
C ILE A 188 16.16 -26.15 1.65
N SER A 189 15.51 -26.30 0.50
CA SER A 189 16.07 -25.96 -0.81
C SER A 189 14.98 -25.39 -1.72
N ALA A 190 15.31 -24.34 -2.46
CA ALA A 190 14.45 -23.71 -3.45
C ALA A 190 15.27 -23.38 -4.71
N SER A 191 14.63 -23.39 -5.87
CA SER A 191 15.17 -22.74 -7.08
C SER A 191 14.63 -21.32 -7.17
N CYS A 192 15.48 -20.38 -7.58
CA CYS A 192 15.06 -19.00 -7.78
C CYS A 192 14.04 -18.90 -8.94
N VAL A 193 12.90 -18.24 -8.70
CA VAL A 193 11.85 -18.07 -9.73
C VAL A 193 12.31 -17.20 -10.91
N TYR A 194 13.30 -16.32 -10.70
CA TYR A 194 13.88 -15.50 -11.76
C TYR A 194 14.96 -16.25 -12.55
N CYS A 195 16.04 -16.68 -11.90
CA CYS A 195 17.25 -17.15 -12.59
C CYS A 195 17.51 -18.66 -12.50
N ASP A 196 16.55 -19.43 -11.97
CA ASP A 196 16.59 -20.90 -11.82
C ASP A 196 17.79 -21.45 -11.04
N SER A 197 18.57 -20.58 -10.40
CA SER A 197 19.73 -20.99 -9.63
C SER A 197 19.28 -21.77 -8.38
N PRO A 198 19.84 -22.96 -8.11
CA PRO A 198 19.49 -23.78 -6.96
C PRO A 198 20.17 -23.26 -5.69
N TYR A 199 19.44 -23.18 -4.58
CA TYR A 199 19.99 -22.72 -3.32
C TYR A 199 19.56 -23.57 -2.12
N VAL A 200 20.44 -23.60 -1.12
CA VAL A 200 20.14 -24.09 0.22
C VAL A 200 19.65 -22.90 1.04
N VAL A 201 18.48 -23.04 1.65
CA VAL A 201 17.83 -21.95 2.40
C VAL A 201 18.57 -21.74 3.72
N SER A 202 19.35 -20.66 3.80
CA SER A 202 19.90 -20.18 5.07
C SER A 202 18.83 -19.34 5.78
N ILE A 203 18.46 -19.75 7.00
CA ILE A 203 17.50 -19.01 7.83
C ILE A 203 18.17 -17.74 8.33
N GLU A 204 18.05 -16.65 7.57
CA GLU A 204 18.27 -15.32 8.11
C GLU A 204 16.94 -14.84 8.70
N LYS A 205 16.92 -14.65 10.02
CA LYS A 205 15.76 -14.05 10.68
C LYS A 205 15.76 -12.57 10.35
N THR A 206 14.87 -12.13 9.46
CA THR A 206 14.63 -10.71 9.28
C THR A 206 13.76 -10.23 10.43
N LYS A 207 14.41 -9.73 11.48
CA LYS A 207 13.77 -8.77 12.37
C LYS A 207 13.54 -7.53 11.49
N ASP A 208 12.29 -7.09 11.34
CA ASP A 208 11.90 -5.77 10.79
C ASP A 208 11.23 -5.72 9.39
N LEU A 209 10.82 -6.84 8.78
CA LEU A 209 9.92 -6.80 7.60
C LEU A 209 8.44 -6.74 8.02
N LEU A 210 7.66 -5.93 7.29
CA LEU A 210 6.21 -5.87 7.41
C LEU A 210 5.60 -7.15 6.84
N ALA A 211 4.81 -7.86 7.66
CA ALA A 211 3.98 -8.92 7.14
C ALA A 211 2.94 -8.36 6.16
N PRO A 212 2.64 -9.09 5.06
CA PRO A 212 1.52 -8.76 4.19
C PRO A 212 0.20 -8.69 4.95
N ASP A 213 -0.70 -7.83 4.50
CA ASP A 213 -2.04 -7.64 5.05
C ASP A 213 -3.08 -8.47 4.28
N GLY A 214 -2.91 -8.53 2.95
CA GLY A 214 -3.83 -9.19 2.04
C GLY A 214 -3.16 -10.11 1.04
N ILE A 215 -3.92 -11.06 0.52
CA ILE A 215 -3.50 -11.97 -0.54
C ILE A 215 -4.68 -12.34 -1.44
N ILE A 216 -4.47 -12.37 -2.75
CA ILE A 216 -5.40 -12.98 -3.70
C ILE A 216 -4.93 -14.41 -3.98
N PRO A 217 -5.69 -15.47 -3.67
CA PRO A 217 -5.26 -16.83 -3.98
C PRO A 217 -5.12 -17.07 -5.49
N HIS A 218 -4.16 -17.90 -5.90
CA HIS A 218 -4.17 -18.44 -7.27
C HIS A 218 -5.49 -19.18 -7.52
N ALA A 219 -6.12 -18.93 -8.67
CA ALA A 219 -7.38 -19.53 -9.06
C ALA A 219 -7.22 -20.79 -9.93
N PHE A 220 -6.00 -21.09 -10.39
CA PHE A 220 -5.72 -22.22 -11.26
C PHE A 220 -4.27 -22.71 -11.15
N ASP A 221 -4.00 -23.88 -11.73
CA ASP A 221 -2.71 -24.56 -11.69
C ASP A 221 -1.77 -24.22 -12.86
N GLN A 222 -0.54 -24.72 -12.80
CA GLN A 222 0.47 -24.48 -13.83
C GLN A 222 0.04 -24.99 -15.22
N LYS A 223 -0.74 -26.07 -15.28
CA LYS A 223 -1.22 -26.64 -16.56
C LYS A 223 -2.13 -25.67 -17.28
N ARG A 224 -3.05 -25.02 -16.56
CA ARG A 224 -3.89 -23.98 -17.15
C ARG A 224 -3.07 -22.74 -17.53
N ALA A 225 -2.06 -22.37 -16.74
CA ALA A 225 -1.14 -21.27 -17.10
C ALA A 225 -0.40 -21.53 -18.41
N VAL A 226 0.13 -22.75 -18.61
CA VAL A 226 0.77 -23.17 -19.86
C VAL A 226 -0.19 -23.05 -21.04
N LYS A 227 -1.44 -23.51 -20.88
CA LYS A 227 -2.44 -23.42 -21.94
C LYS A 227 -2.69 -21.96 -22.34
N LEU A 228 -2.89 -21.08 -21.36
CA LEU A 228 -3.10 -19.64 -21.60
C LEU A 228 -1.90 -19.00 -22.31
N LEU A 229 -0.67 -19.37 -21.93
CA LEU A 229 0.53 -18.90 -22.61
C LEU A 229 0.54 -19.34 -24.09
N VAL A 230 0.27 -20.62 -24.36
CA VAL A 230 0.24 -21.15 -25.73
C VAL A 230 -0.82 -20.45 -26.58
N ASP A 231 -2.02 -20.28 -26.02
CA ASP A 231 -3.13 -19.59 -26.70
C ASP A 231 -2.76 -18.13 -27.01
N TRP A 232 -2.09 -17.43 -26.08
CA TRP A 232 -1.63 -16.05 -26.26
C TRP A 232 -0.50 -15.92 -27.28
N VAL A 233 0.49 -16.82 -27.26
CA VAL A 233 1.59 -16.86 -28.24
C VAL A 233 1.03 -17.09 -29.65
N ALA A 234 0.10 -18.03 -29.80
CA ALA A 234 -0.56 -18.31 -31.06
C ALA A 234 -1.41 -17.13 -31.55
N GLY A 235 -2.19 -16.50 -30.66
CA GLY A 235 -3.04 -15.36 -30.99
C GLY A 235 -2.27 -14.11 -31.44
N ASN A 236 -1.07 -13.89 -30.91
CA ASN A 236 -0.20 -12.78 -31.31
C ASN A 236 0.79 -13.14 -32.43
N ASN A 237 0.68 -14.33 -33.02
CA ASN A 237 1.58 -14.83 -34.07
C ASN A 237 3.08 -14.76 -33.68
N ILE A 238 3.37 -14.99 -32.40
CA ILE A 238 4.73 -14.98 -31.86
C ILE A 238 5.36 -16.34 -32.15
N LYS A 239 6.58 -16.33 -32.69
CA LYS A 239 7.37 -17.54 -32.96
C LYS A 239 8.59 -17.55 -32.04
N PRO A 240 8.56 -18.30 -30.93
CA PRO A 240 9.69 -18.34 -30.01
C PRO A 240 10.93 -18.88 -30.70
N GLU A 241 12.07 -18.24 -30.49
CA GLU A 241 13.35 -18.65 -31.11
C GLU A 241 13.97 -19.87 -30.43
N LYS A 242 13.64 -20.06 -29.15
CA LYS A 242 14.11 -21.17 -28.32
C LYS A 242 12.94 -21.78 -27.55
N LYS A 243 13.23 -22.90 -26.87
CA LYS A 243 12.29 -23.54 -25.96
C LYS A 243 11.95 -22.56 -24.83
N VAL A 244 10.65 -22.33 -24.64
CA VAL A 244 10.09 -21.53 -23.54
C VAL A 244 9.99 -22.40 -22.29
N ASP A 245 10.40 -21.85 -21.15
CA ASP A 245 10.23 -22.52 -19.87
C ASP A 245 8.76 -22.58 -19.44
N LEU A 246 8.47 -23.47 -18.49
CA LEU A 246 7.13 -23.57 -17.92
C LEU A 246 6.86 -22.34 -17.03
N PRO A 247 5.69 -21.69 -17.13
CA PRO A 247 5.33 -20.58 -16.24
C PRO A 247 5.43 -20.98 -14.78
N ARG A 248 6.17 -20.20 -13.99
CA ARG A 248 6.37 -20.43 -12.55
C ARG A 248 5.45 -19.51 -11.75
N GLY A 249 4.72 -20.08 -10.79
CA GLY A 249 3.79 -19.33 -9.95
C GLY A 249 4.53 -18.64 -8.80
N LEU A 250 4.25 -17.37 -8.59
CA LEU A 250 4.76 -16.58 -7.47
C LEU A 250 3.76 -15.49 -7.08
N TYR A 251 3.91 -14.99 -5.86
CA TYR A 251 3.21 -13.81 -5.40
C TYR A 251 4.08 -12.56 -5.55
N LEU A 252 3.56 -11.54 -6.23
CA LEU A 252 4.21 -10.23 -6.33
C LEU A 252 3.62 -9.26 -5.31
N PRO A 253 4.45 -8.50 -4.57
CA PRO A 253 3.98 -7.58 -3.55
C PRO A 253 3.50 -6.26 -4.19
N LEU A 254 2.38 -5.76 -3.67
CA LEU A 254 1.70 -4.55 -4.11
C LEU A 254 1.35 -3.69 -2.90
N TRP A 255 1.74 -2.42 -2.92
CA TRP A 255 1.22 -1.42 -1.98
C TRP A 255 -0.12 -0.89 -2.50
N THR A 256 -1.13 -0.82 -1.64
CA THR A 256 -2.31 0.03 -1.90
C THR A 256 -2.35 1.15 -0.87
N PHE A 257 -2.72 2.34 -1.32
CA PHE A 257 -2.78 3.55 -0.51
C PHE A 257 -4.12 4.24 -0.64
N ASP A 258 -4.66 4.63 0.51
CA ASP A 258 -5.83 5.49 0.56
C ASP A 258 -5.35 6.92 0.78
N ILE A 259 -5.82 7.83 -0.07
CA ILE A 259 -5.34 9.21 -0.12
C ILE A 259 -6.53 10.13 0.09
N GLY A 260 -6.53 10.79 1.24
CA GLY A 260 -7.49 11.84 1.58
C GLY A 260 -6.83 13.21 1.49
N GLY A 261 -7.62 14.21 1.13
CA GLY A 261 -7.01 15.53 0.94
C GLY A 261 -7.93 16.60 0.46
N ALA A 262 -7.29 17.73 0.18
CA ALA A 262 -7.75 18.66 -0.82
C ALA A 262 -6.55 19.14 -1.64
N ILE A 263 -6.79 19.52 -2.89
CA ILE A 263 -5.89 20.37 -3.65
C ILE A 263 -6.33 21.81 -3.45
N ASP A 264 -5.42 22.64 -2.95
CA ASP A 264 -5.63 24.07 -2.93
C ASP A 264 -5.42 24.60 -4.34
N TYR A 265 -6.34 25.41 -4.84
CA TYR A 265 -6.20 26.04 -6.14
C TYR A 265 -6.46 27.54 -6.06
N THR A 266 -5.73 28.25 -6.91
CA THR A 266 -6.00 29.66 -7.19
C THR A 266 -6.40 29.77 -8.65
N GLY A 267 -7.56 30.37 -8.89
CA GLY A 267 -8.10 30.54 -10.23
C GLY A 267 -8.65 31.93 -10.48
N GLU A 268 -8.96 32.19 -11.74
CA GLU A 268 -9.55 33.42 -12.23
C GLU A 268 -10.92 33.13 -12.85
N MET A 269 -11.94 33.85 -12.39
CA MET A 269 -13.30 33.74 -12.88
C MET A 269 -13.75 35.08 -13.45
N ILE A 270 -14.43 35.04 -14.60
CA ILE A 270 -15.04 36.24 -15.19
C ILE A 270 -16.42 36.41 -14.58
N GLN A 271 -16.62 37.51 -13.84
CA GLN A 271 -17.93 37.88 -13.33
C GLN A 271 -18.52 38.99 -14.19
N THR A 272 -19.71 38.75 -14.76
CA THR A 272 -20.49 39.76 -15.48
C THR A 272 -21.39 40.49 -14.49
N LYS A 273 -21.17 41.80 -14.30
CA LYS A 273 -22.08 42.63 -13.51
C LYS A 273 -23.29 43.07 -14.34
N GLU A 274 -24.36 43.53 -13.69
CA GLU A 274 -25.66 43.94 -14.26
C GLU A 274 -25.59 45.00 -15.40
N ARG A 275 -24.41 45.56 -15.69
CA ARG A 275 -24.15 46.55 -16.76
C ARG A 275 -23.19 46.08 -17.87
N SER A 276 -23.00 44.76 -18.04
CA SER A 276 -22.09 44.19 -19.06
C SER A 276 -20.59 44.49 -18.84
N GLU A 277 -20.22 45.01 -17.66
CA GLU A 277 -18.82 45.10 -17.25
C GLU A 277 -18.36 43.71 -16.80
N GLN A 278 -17.36 43.18 -17.50
CA GLN A 278 -16.66 41.95 -17.13
C GLN A 278 -15.50 42.32 -16.20
N SER A 279 -15.48 41.75 -15.01
CA SER A 279 -14.33 41.83 -14.10
C SER A 279 -13.77 40.45 -13.83
N VAL A 280 -12.44 40.31 -13.93
CA VAL A 280 -11.73 39.10 -13.51
C VAL A 280 -11.56 39.15 -12.00
N ILE A 281 -12.11 38.16 -11.31
CA ILE A 281 -11.92 37.97 -9.88
C ILE A 281 -10.99 36.77 -9.64
N ARG A 282 -10.06 36.92 -8.69
CA ARG A 282 -9.18 35.84 -8.27
C ARG A 282 -9.84 35.09 -7.11
N ILE A 283 -9.99 33.79 -7.26
CA ILE A 283 -10.54 32.91 -6.24
C ILE A 283 -9.43 32.02 -5.67
N ASN A 284 -9.46 31.81 -4.36
CA ASN A 284 -8.65 30.81 -3.66
C ASN A 284 -9.63 29.87 -3.01
N ASP A 285 -9.55 28.59 -3.34
CA ASP A 285 -10.48 27.59 -2.85
C ASP A 285 -9.81 26.21 -2.84
N GLN A 286 -10.51 25.21 -2.32
CA GLN A 286 -10.01 23.86 -2.13
C GLN A 286 -10.91 22.85 -2.83
N TYR A 287 -10.31 21.91 -3.56
CA TYR A 287 -11.04 20.81 -4.16
C TYR A 287 -10.78 19.52 -3.36
N PRO A 288 -11.81 18.90 -2.76
CA PRO A 288 -11.64 17.70 -1.93
C PRO A 288 -11.23 16.51 -2.79
N ILE A 289 -10.33 15.68 -2.26
CA ILE A 289 -9.83 14.47 -2.92
C ILE A 289 -9.97 13.29 -1.98
N MET A 290 -10.46 12.19 -2.55
CA MET A 290 -10.50 10.89 -1.94
C MET A 290 -10.13 9.86 -3.02
N VAL A 291 -9.03 9.16 -2.81
CA VAL A 291 -8.60 8.04 -3.64
C VAL A 291 -8.56 6.82 -2.74
N ASP A 292 -9.25 5.78 -3.16
CA ASP A 292 -9.35 4.50 -2.47
C ASP A 292 -8.51 3.46 -3.23
N ASP A 293 -7.62 2.75 -2.53
CA ASP A 293 -6.76 1.70 -3.05
C ASP A 293 -5.91 2.08 -4.28
N LEU A 294 -5.17 3.20 -4.23
CA LEU A 294 -4.18 3.51 -5.27
C LEU A 294 -3.04 2.48 -5.24
N ALA A 295 -2.97 1.66 -6.28
CA ALA A 295 -2.08 0.50 -6.37
C ALA A 295 -0.70 0.84 -6.96
N LEU A 296 0.37 0.48 -6.25
CA LEU A 296 1.75 0.61 -6.70
C LEU A 296 2.53 -0.69 -6.50
N PRO A 297 3.34 -1.13 -7.47
CA PRO A 297 4.27 -2.24 -7.27
C PRO A 297 5.18 -2.00 -6.07
N ALA A 298 5.34 -3.02 -5.24
CA ALA A 298 6.31 -2.99 -4.15
C ALA A 298 7.64 -3.66 -4.54
N SER A 299 7.76 -4.15 -5.79
CA SER A 299 8.94 -4.76 -6.39
C SER A 299 9.38 -4.00 -7.66
N ARG A 300 10.67 -3.70 -7.79
CA ARG A 300 11.22 -2.98 -8.97
C ARG A 300 11.39 -3.88 -10.19
N LYS A 301 11.73 -5.16 -10.01
CA LYS A 301 12.14 -6.05 -11.11
C LYS A 301 11.07 -6.28 -12.18
N PRO A 302 9.85 -6.75 -11.85
CA PRO A 302 8.81 -6.94 -12.84
C PRO A 302 8.01 -5.66 -13.13
N SER A 303 8.42 -4.50 -12.59
CA SER A 303 7.56 -3.33 -12.39
C SER A 303 6.82 -2.88 -13.65
N ALA A 304 7.46 -2.76 -14.82
CA ALA A 304 6.80 -2.27 -16.02
C ALA A 304 5.66 -3.19 -16.53
N VAL A 305 5.91 -4.50 -16.61
CA VAL A 305 4.89 -5.47 -17.05
C VAL A 305 3.84 -5.67 -15.97
N PHE A 306 4.25 -5.66 -14.70
CA PHE A 306 3.35 -5.81 -13.58
C PHE A 306 2.39 -4.61 -13.46
N VAL A 307 2.86 -3.37 -13.64
CA VAL A 307 2.01 -2.16 -13.67
C VAL A 307 0.91 -2.27 -14.71
N LYS A 308 1.24 -2.74 -15.93
CA LYS A 308 0.23 -2.98 -16.98
C LYS A 308 -0.79 -4.05 -16.58
N MET A 309 -0.38 -5.02 -15.76
CA MET A 309 -1.22 -6.12 -15.31
C MET A 309 -2.10 -5.76 -14.10
N ILE A 310 -1.71 -4.82 -13.23
CA ILE A 310 -2.45 -4.46 -12.01
C ILE A 310 -3.96 -4.26 -12.26
N PRO A 311 -4.42 -3.51 -13.29
CA PRO A 311 -5.85 -3.30 -13.53
C PRO A 311 -6.65 -4.57 -13.87
N SER A 312 -5.98 -5.67 -14.21
CA SER A 312 -6.62 -6.96 -14.54
C SER A 312 -6.98 -7.81 -13.32
N PHE A 313 -6.55 -7.40 -12.11
CA PHE A 313 -6.90 -8.07 -10.85
C PHE A 313 -8.20 -7.52 -10.27
N ASP A 314 -9.03 -8.40 -9.73
CA ASP A 314 -10.17 -7.98 -8.93
C ASP A 314 -9.73 -7.79 -7.47
N MET A 315 -9.40 -6.55 -7.11
CA MET A 315 -8.93 -6.20 -5.76
C MET A 315 -9.97 -6.50 -4.67
N LYS A 316 -11.26 -6.61 -5.00
CA LYS A 316 -12.30 -6.96 -4.01
C LYS A 316 -12.19 -8.40 -3.52
N SER A 317 -11.44 -9.23 -4.24
CA SER A 317 -11.21 -10.64 -3.88
C SER A 317 -10.06 -10.85 -2.89
N ILE A 318 -9.40 -9.76 -2.45
CA ILE A 318 -8.32 -9.82 -1.46
C ILE A 318 -8.85 -10.45 -0.16
N LYS A 319 -8.16 -11.49 0.29
CA LYS A 319 -8.40 -12.14 1.59
C LYS A 319 -7.32 -11.70 2.58
N PRO A 320 -7.58 -11.71 3.90
CA PRO A 320 -6.52 -11.50 4.89
C PRO A 320 -5.35 -12.44 4.64
N TYR A 321 -4.14 -11.92 4.81
CA TYR A 321 -2.93 -12.70 4.65
C TYR A 321 -2.93 -13.91 5.59
N ASP A 322 -2.64 -15.07 5.02
CA ASP A 322 -2.41 -16.30 5.74
C ASP A 322 -1.18 -17.00 5.15
N PRO A 323 -0.14 -17.29 5.95
CA PRO A 323 1.08 -17.96 5.48
C PRO A 323 0.81 -19.29 4.76
N ARG A 324 -0.35 -19.93 4.99
CA ARG A 324 -0.77 -21.15 4.29
C ARG A 324 -0.86 -21.00 2.78
N PHE A 325 -1.13 -19.80 2.27
CA PHE A 325 -1.18 -19.57 0.82
C PHE A 325 0.20 -19.68 0.16
N LEU A 326 1.29 -19.46 0.93
CA LEU A 326 2.65 -19.63 0.44
C LEU A 326 3.10 -21.09 0.37
N ALA A 327 2.27 -22.04 0.81
CA ALA A 327 2.62 -23.47 0.82
C ALA A 327 2.97 -24.02 -0.57
N SER A 328 2.35 -23.47 -1.63
CA SER A 328 2.54 -23.90 -3.02
C SER A 328 3.40 -22.94 -3.84
N TRP A 329 3.40 -21.64 -3.53
CA TRP A 329 4.07 -20.61 -4.33
C TRP A 329 4.79 -19.61 -3.41
N PRO A 330 6.06 -19.27 -3.70
CA PRO A 330 6.79 -18.27 -2.92
C PRO A 330 6.25 -16.86 -3.18
N ALA A 331 6.48 -15.95 -2.23
CA ALA A 331 6.22 -14.52 -2.42
C ALA A 331 7.52 -13.75 -2.55
N GLU A 332 7.62 -12.83 -3.51
CA GLU A 332 8.72 -11.87 -3.54
C GLU A 332 8.57 -10.87 -2.39
N ILE A 333 9.69 -10.50 -1.76
CA ILE A 333 9.73 -9.45 -0.74
C ILE A 333 9.73 -8.09 -1.42
N TYR A 334 9.06 -7.12 -0.81
CA TYR A 334 9.08 -5.76 -1.31
C TYR A 334 10.50 -5.16 -1.22
N ASP A 335 10.97 -4.57 -2.31
CA ASP A 335 12.24 -3.83 -2.36
C ASP A 335 12.01 -2.31 -2.40
N VAL A 336 10.76 -1.87 -2.60
CA VAL A 336 10.34 -0.47 -2.49
C VAL A 336 9.79 -0.24 -1.08
N PRO A 337 10.47 0.57 -0.24
CA PRO A 337 9.98 0.92 1.07
C PRO A 337 8.63 1.64 1.00
N MET A 338 7.76 1.37 1.98
CA MET A 338 6.43 1.99 2.06
C MET A 338 6.50 3.53 2.03
N ALA A 339 7.48 4.14 2.69
CA ALA A 339 7.67 5.59 2.70
C ALA A 339 7.92 6.15 1.28
N ASP A 340 8.76 5.50 0.48
CA ASP A 340 9.04 5.93 -0.89
C ASP A 340 7.83 5.73 -1.80
N ALA A 341 7.17 4.57 -1.68
CA ALA A 341 5.94 4.27 -2.42
C ALA A 341 4.82 5.27 -2.09
N SER A 342 4.73 5.73 -0.83
CA SER A 342 3.75 6.72 -0.40
C SER A 342 3.95 8.10 -1.03
N LEU A 343 5.20 8.50 -1.27
CA LEU A 343 5.53 9.75 -1.96
C LEU A 343 5.14 9.68 -3.44
N ASP A 344 5.39 8.53 -4.07
CA ASP A 344 4.96 8.29 -5.45
C ASP A 344 3.44 8.25 -5.57
N ALA A 345 2.75 7.57 -4.65
CA ALA A 345 1.29 7.51 -4.58
C ALA A 345 0.67 8.91 -4.53
N ARG A 346 1.18 9.76 -3.64
CA ARG A 346 0.75 11.16 -3.52
C ARG A 346 1.05 11.96 -4.79
N SER A 347 2.21 11.73 -5.42
CA SER A 347 2.61 12.38 -6.68
C SER A 347 1.68 11.99 -7.84
N GLN A 348 1.35 10.71 -7.99
CA GLN A 348 0.46 10.22 -9.03
C GLN A 348 -0.97 10.73 -8.85
N ALA A 349 -1.51 10.67 -7.63
CA ALA A 349 -2.81 11.24 -7.32
C ALA A 349 -2.84 12.75 -7.63
N TYR A 350 -1.84 13.51 -7.17
CA TYR A 350 -1.77 14.93 -7.45
C TYR A 350 -1.70 15.24 -8.96
N LYS A 351 -0.86 14.53 -9.72
CA LYS A 351 -0.75 14.71 -11.18
C LYS A 351 -2.07 14.46 -11.89
N LYS A 352 -2.77 13.37 -11.53
CA LYS A 352 -4.08 13.03 -12.08
C LYS A 352 -5.10 14.13 -11.83
N TYR A 353 -5.30 14.51 -10.57
CA TYR A 353 -6.30 15.53 -10.22
C TYR A 353 -5.92 16.91 -10.75
N LYS A 354 -4.63 17.28 -10.78
CA LYS A 354 -4.19 18.55 -11.38
C LYS A 354 -4.57 18.64 -12.86
N ALA A 355 -4.50 17.54 -13.61
CA ALA A 355 -4.91 17.49 -15.01
C ALA A 355 -6.44 17.52 -15.17
N GLU A 356 -7.18 16.90 -14.25
CA GLU A 356 -8.65 16.85 -14.28
C GLU A 356 -9.30 18.14 -13.73
N LEU A 357 -8.62 18.89 -12.86
CA LEU A 357 -9.15 20.05 -12.13
C LEU A 357 -9.81 21.10 -13.03
N PRO A 358 -9.25 21.49 -14.19
CA PRO A 358 -9.90 22.45 -15.10
C PRO A 358 -11.23 21.97 -15.65
N HIS A 359 -11.46 20.66 -15.70
CA HIS A 359 -12.72 20.06 -16.15
C HIS A 359 -13.71 19.86 -14.99
N LEU A 360 -13.21 19.67 -13.77
CA LEU A 360 -14.02 19.52 -12.55
C LEU A 360 -14.58 20.86 -12.06
N ILE A 361 -13.89 21.96 -12.33
CA ILE A 361 -14.24 23.30 -11.85
C ILE A 361 -14.62 24.18 -13.04
N HIS A 362 -15.93 24.29 -13.28
CA HIS A 362 -16.44 25.09 -14.38
C HIS A 362 -16.24 26.59 -14.15
N ASN A 363 -16.00 27.33 -15.24
CA ASN A 363 -15.89 28.80 -15.28
C ASN A 363 -14.72 29.39 -14.47
N VAL A 364 -13.72 28.58 -14.14
CA VAL A 364 -12.51 29.02 -13.44
C VAL A 364 -11.29 28.64 -14.27
N SER A 365 -10.47 29.63 -14.63
CA SER A 365 -9.14 29.39 -15.19
C SER A 365 -8.15 29.18 -14.06
N ILE A 366 -7.61 27.97 -13.92
CA ILE A 366 -6.70 27.63 -12.83
C ILE A 366 -5.31 28.20 -13.12
N VAL A 367 -4.79 29.00 -12.20
CA VAL A 367 -3.47 29.65 -12.30
C VAL A 367 -2.43 28.90 -11.48
N HIS A 368 -2.82 28.42 -10.30
CA HIS A 368 -1.91 27.72 -9.39
C HIS A 368 -2.63 26.59 -8.65
N THR A 369 -1.88 25.54 -8.31
CA THR A 369 -2.34 24.37 -7.56
C THR A 369 -1.26 23.95 -6.56
N SER A 370 -1.69 23.46 -5.39
CA SER A 370 -0.83 22.98 -4.32
C SER A 370 -1.37 21.65 -3.77
N SER A 371 -0.44 20.73 -3.44
CA SER A 371 -0.72 19.43 -2.82
C SER A 371 -0.49 19.42 -1.30
N ALA A 372 -0.31 20.59 -0.68
CA ALA A 372 0.04 20.70 0.75
C ALA A 372 -0.98 19.99 1.66
N ASN A 373 -2.26 20.02 1.28
CA ASN A 373 -3.36 19.40 2.01
C ASN A 373 -3.71 17.97 1.54
N LEU A 374 -2.86 17.35 0.72
CA LEU A 374 -3.00 15.96 0.28
C LEU A 374 -2.13 15.04 1.14
N MET A 375 -2.74 14.02 1.75
CA MET A 375 -2.06 13.08 2.65
C MET A 375 -2.43 11.64 2.35
N ILE A 376 -1.57 10.71 2.78
CA ILE A 376 -1.87 9.29 2.80
C ILE A 376 -2.56 9.00 4.14
N ASP A 377 -3.78 8.44 4.08
CA ASP A 377 -4.56 8.10 5.26
C ASP A 377 -4.19 6.70 5.77
N SER A 378 -4.19 5.73 4.86
CA SER A 378 -3.93 4.32 5.14
C SER A 378 -3.17 3.63 4.02
N PHE A 379 -2.62 2.46 4.33
CA PHE A 379 -1.97 1.59 3.37
C PHE A 379 -2.16 0.11 3.69
N LYS A 380 -1.98 -0.74 2.69
CA LYS A 380 -1.92 -2.21 2.81
C LYS A 380 -0.77 -2.78 1.98
N LEU A 381 -0.14 -3.84 2.47
CA LEU A 381 0.73 -4.70 1.65
C LEU A 381 -0.06 -5.92 1.17
N ASN A 382 -0.30 -6.00 -0.13
CA ASN A 382 -1.06 -7.07 -0.76
C ASN A 382 -0.16 -7.99 -1.60
N LEU A 383 -0.46 -9.29 -1.62
CA LEU A 383 0.21 -10.27 -2.46
C LEU A 383 -0.68 -10.70 -3.63
N LEU A 384 -0.21 -10.46 -4.85
CA LEU A 384 -0.95 -10.77 -6.08
C LEU A 384 -0.40 -12.03 -6.77
N PRO A 385 -1.26 -12.98 -7.17
CA PRO A 385 -0.85 -14.24 -7.79
C PRO A 385 -0.48 -14.02 -9.25
N VAL A 386 0.72 -14.41 -9.63
CA VAL A 386 1.22 -14.27 -11.00
C VAL A 386 1.91 -15.56 -11.43
N TRP A 387 1.74 -15.93 -12.70
CA TRP A 387 2.62 -16.89 -13.36
C TRP A 387 3.61 -16.14 -14.23
N MET A 388 4.88 -16.45 -14.08
CA MET A 388 5.96 -15.75 -14.77
C MET A 388 6.75 -16.72 -15.65
N THR A 389 7.09 -16.27 -16.85
CA THR A 389 8.07 -16.92 -17.72
C THR A 389 8.83 -15.89 -18.54
N GLU A 390 9.99 -16.29 -19.04
CA GLU A 390 10.73 -15.56 -20.07
C GLU A 390 10.42 -16.17 -21.43
N LEU A 391 10.22 -15.32 -22.43
CA LEU A 391 9.88 -15.70 -23.80
C LEU A 391 10.96 -15.20 -24.77
N PRO A 392 11.77 -16.08 -25.36
CA PRO A 392 12.78 -15.70 -26.34
C PRO A 392 12.12 -15.34 -27.67
N PHE A 393 12.10 -14.05 -28.01
CA PHE A 393 11.48 -13.53 -29.22
C PHE A 393 12.17 -12.24 -29.69
N ASP A 394 12.33 -12.07 -31.01
CA ASP A 394 12.91 -10.88 -31.63
C ASP A 394 14.33 -10.56 -31.11
N GLY A 395 15.16 -11.61 -30.95
CA GLY A 395 16.54 -11.52 -30.49
C GLY A 395 16.74 -11.15 -29.02
N ARG A 396 15.67 -11.10 -28.20
CA ARG A 396 15.75 -10.85 -26.75
C ARG A 396 14.81 -11.75 -25.94
N GLU A 397 15.10 -11.87 -24.64
CA GLU A 397 14.20 -12.53 -23.69
C GLU A 397 13.16 -11.51 -23.20
N HIS A 398 11.89 -11.87 -23.32
CA HIS A 398 10.76 -11.03 -22.96
C HIS A 398 10.07 -11.53 -21.69
N LEU A 399 9.83 -10.64 -20.73
CA LEU A 399 9.11 -11.01 -19.51
C LEU A 399 7.61 -11.14 -19.83
N VAL A 400 7.06 -12.34 -19.60
CA VAL A 400 5.63 -12.61 -19.71
C VAL A 400 5.07 -12.94 -18.33
N LEU A 401 4.08 -12.17 -17.92
CA LEU A 401 3.30 -12.40 -16.72
C LEU A 401 1.89 -12.87 -17.13
N ILE A 402 1.33 -13.79 -16.36
CA ILE A 402 -0.06 -14.23 -16.48
C ILE A 402 -0.73 -14.01 -15.14
N ASN A 403 -1.83 -13.28 -15.13
CA ASN A 403 -2.61 -13.05 -13.94
C ASN A 403 -3.13 -14.39 -13.39
N GLY A 404 -2.71 -14.76 -12.19
CA GLY A 404 -3.05 -16.04 -11.55
C GLY A 404 -4.50 -16.16 -11.07
N GLN A 405 -5.27 -15.07 -11.17
CA GLN A 405 -6.70 -15.00 -10.90
C GLN A 405 -7.53 -15.07 -12.19
N SER A 406 -7.30 -14.16 -13.13
CA SER A 406 -8.13 -14.00 -14.33
C SER A 406 -7.60 -14.77 -15.55
N GLY A 407 -6.29 -15.04 -15.60
CA GLY A 407 -5.62 -15.64 -16.74
C GLY A 407 -5.20 -14.65 -17.83
N ILE A 408 -5.41 -13.34 -17.63
CA ILE A 408 -4.97 -12.29 -18.56
C ILE A 408 -3.43 -12.28 -18.63
N VAL A 409 -2.88 -12.25 -19.86
CA VAL A 409 -1.44 -12.27 -20.12
C VAL A 409 -0.96 -10.84 -20.42
N ALA A 410 0.14 -10.42 -19.80
CA ALA A 410 0.82 -9.17 -20.10
C ALA A 410 2.30 -9.43 -20.36
N SER A 411 2.90 -8.66 -21.26
CA SER A 411 4.33 -8.74 -21.54
C SER A 411 4.92 -7.37 -21.87
N ASP A 412 6.24 -7.33 -21.99
CA ASP A 412 7.00 -6.20 -22.53
C ASP A 412 7.14 -6.23 -24.06
N ILE A 413 6.51 -7.21 -24.73
CA ILE A 413 6.45 -7.26 -26.20
C ILE A 413 5.57 -6.10 -26.68
N PRO A 414 6.04 -5.27 -27.62
CA PRO A 414 5.25 -4.15 -28.14
C PRO A 414 3.95 -4.64 -28.82
N ASP A 415 2.82 -3.99 -28.53
CA ASP A 415 1.51 -4.31 -29.13
C ASP A 415 1.41 -4.08 -30.65
N LYS A 416 2.54 -3.78 -31.33
CA LYS A 416 2.62 -3.39 -32.75
C LYS A 416 2.13 -4.45 -33.74
N MET A 417 1.83 -5.68 -33.31
CA MET A 417 1.18 -6.70 -34.16
C MET A 417 -0.37 -6.62 -34.14
N GLN A 418 -0.98 -5.82 -33.27
CA GLN A 418 -2.45 -5.63 -33.21
C GLN A 418 -2.93 -4.35 -33.93
N LYS A 419 -2.02 -3.54 -34.51
CA LYS A 419 -2.32 -2.19 -35.05
C LYS A 419 -1.98 -2.02 -36.54
N GLN A 420 -2.23 -3.01 -37.40
CA GLN A 420 -2.12 -2.83 -38.86
C GLN A 420 -3.45 -2.54 -39.58
N GLU A 421 -4.59 -2.49 -38.88
CA GLU A 421 -5.88 -2.06 -39.47
C GLU A 421 -6.44 -0.73 -38.92
N GLU A 422 -5.85 -0.16 -37.87
CA GLU A 422 -6.26 1.14 -37.31
C GLU A 422 -5.14 2.19 -37.43
N THR A 423 -4.71 2.44 -38.66
CA THR A 423 -4.17 3.75 -38.99
C THR A 423 -5.28 4.79 -38.87
N GLU A 424 -4.95 5.91 -38.22
CA GLU A 424 -5.73 7.15 -38.08
C GLU A 424 -6.69 7.26 -36.88
N LYS A 425 -6.12 7.49 -35.68
CA LYS A 425 -6.34 8.72 -34.88
C LYS A 425 -5.75 8.62 -33.46
N GLY A 426 -4.97 9.64 -33.08
CA GLY A 426 -4.81 10.09 -31.69
C GLY A 426 -3.77 9.37 -30.84
N GLY A 427 -2.61 9.99 -30.67
CA GLY A 427 -1.46 9.45 -29.93
C GLY A 427 -1.58 9.51 -28.40
N LEU A 428 -0.86 8.60 -27.75
CA LEU A 428 -0.67 8.56 -26.29
C LEU A 428 0.59 7.74 -25.93
N LEU A 429 1.70 7.97 -26.67
CA LEU A 429 3.01 7.33 -26.44
C LEU A 429 4.19 8.30 -26.60
N ASP A 430 3.97 9.60 -26.46
CA ASP A 430 5.00 10.64 -26.67
C ASP A 430 5.81 10.95 -25.38
N PHE A 431 5.55 10.26 -24.26
CA PHE A 431 6.21 10.55 -22.98
C PHE A 431 7.48 9.71 -22.72
N LEU A 432 7.77 8.70 -23.54
CA LEU A 432 8.89 7.78 -23.31
C LEU A 432 10.06 7.92 -24.31
N SER A 433 9.92 8.73 -25.37
CA SER A 433 10.99 8.96 -26.36
C SER A 433 12.01 10.02 -25.96
N ASP A 434 11.64 10.96 -25.07
CA ASP A 434 12.50 12.10 -24.69
C ASP A 434 13.56 11.77 -23.63
N LEU A 435 13.61 10.52 -23.15
CA LEU A 435 14.58 10.07 -22.14
C LEU A 435 15.74 9.25 -22.73
N LEU A 436 15.80 9.13 -24.06
CA LEU A 436 16.83 8.35 -24.77
C LEU A 436 17.62 9.17 -25.80
N ASN A 437 17.43 10.49 -25.86
CA ASN A 437 18.20 11.39 -26.72
C ASN A 437 18.70 12.63 -25.95
N ASP A 438 19.37 12.41 -24.82
CA ASP A 438 20.39 13.33 -24.27
C ASP A 438 21.56 12.54 -23.67
#